data_AF-A0A972NCR0-F1
#
_entry.id   AF-A0A972NCR0-F1
#
_cell.length_a   1.000
_cell.length_b   1.000
_cell.length_c   1.000
_cell.angle_alpha   90.00
_cell.angle_beta   90.00
_cell.angle_gamma   90.00
#
_symmetry.space_group_name_H-M   'P 1'
#
loop_
_entity.id
_entity.type
_entity.pdbx_description
1 polymer ?
#
loop_
_entity_poly.entity_id
_entity_poly.type
_entity_poly.pdbx_seq_one_letter_code
_entity_poly.pdbx_strand_id
1 'polypeptide(L)' 'MYKYKGISLERFTRYLFDHPREARQAAEILAAILRARSARLTEIASQIRGSLDAAYKRLQRFLQSTDPRTILWRLLPD' A
#
# COMPACT_ATOMS: atom_id res chain seq x y z
N MET A 1 2.21 -5.72 12.29
CA MET A 1 1.67 -4.35 12.29
C MET A 1 2.59 -3.45 11.48
N TYR A 2 2.09 -2.79 10.44
CA TYR A 2 2.90 -1.91 9.59
C TYR A 2 3.09 -0.53 10.27
N LYS A 3 4.34 -0.13 10.51
CA LYS A 3 4.72 1.14 11.12
C LYS A 3 5.86 1.82 10.34
N TYR A 4 5.86 3.15 10.32
CA TYR A 4 6.96 3.96 9.79
C TYR A 4 7.19 5.17 10.70
N LYS A 5 8.42 5.32 11.24
CA LYS A 5 8.80 6.42 12.15
C LYS A 5 7.75 6.71 13.25
N GLY A 6 7.23 5.65 13.88
CA GLY A 6 6.21 5.75 14.94
C GLY A 6 4.76 5.89 14.45
N ILE A 7 4.53 6.15 13.17
CA ILE A 7 3.19 6.24 12.57
C ILE A 7 2.66 4.83 12.26
N SER A 8 1.41 4.55 12.65
CA SER A 8 0.71 3.32 12.26
C SER A 8 0.18 3.47 10.84
N LEU A 9 0.77 2.73 9.90
CA LEU A 9 0.33 2.72 8.52
C LEU A 9 -1.08 2.12 8.37
N GLU A 10 -1.44 1.15 9.20
CA GLU A 10 -2.79 0.57 9.23
C GLU A 10 -3.86 1.54 9.73
N ARG A 11 -3.53 2.45 10.66
CA ARG A 11 -4.45 3.51 11.08
C ARG A 11 -4.60 4.56 9.97
N PHE A 12 -3.48 4.94 9.36
CA PHE A 12 -3.46 5.89 8.26
C PHE A 12 -4.27 5.40 7.06
N THR A 13 -4.08 4.16 6.61
CA THR A 13 -4.80 3.65 5.44
C THR A 13 -6.28 3.38 5.71
N ARG A 14 -6.69 3.15 6.96
CA ARG A 14 -8.12 3.11 7.31
C ARG A 14 -8.85 4.45 7.19
N TYR A 15 -8.12 5.57 7.24
CA TYR A 15 -8.69 6.88 6.92
C TYR A 15 -8.91 7.05 5.41
N LEU A 16 -8.07 6.39 4.60
CA LEU A 16 -8.06 6.54 3.15
C LEU A 16 -8.96 5.55 2.42
N PHE A 17 -9.05 4.31 2.91
CA PHE A 17 -9.77 3.22 2.26
C PHE A 17 -10.96 2.80 3.12
N ASP A 18 -12.14 2.76 2.49
CA ASP A 18 -13.39 2.44 3.18
C ASP A 18 -13.48 0.94 3.50
N HIS A 19 -12.94 0.08 2.63
CA HIS A 19 -12.98 -1.36 2.83
C HIS A 19 -11.80 -1.87 3.68
N PRO A 20 -12.03 -2.59 4.80
CA PRO A 20 -10.96 -3.01 5.71
C PRO A 20 -9.86 -3.86 5.06
N ARG A 21 -10.22 -4.68 4.07
CA ARG A 21 -9.23 -5.50 3.34
C ARG A 21 -8.30 -4.63 2.48
N GLU A 22 -8.85 -3.61 1.83
CA GLU A 22 -8.08 -2.68 1.01
C GLU A 22 -7.17 -1.82 1.88
N ALA A 23 -7.69 -1.30 3.01
CA ALA A 23 -6.89 -0.55 3.98
C ALA A 23 -5.67 -1.36 4.47
N ARG A 24 -5.87 -2.65 4.78
CA ARG A 24 -4.78 -3.53 5.22
C ARG A 24 -3.75 -3.79 4.12
N GLN A 25 -4.22 -4.03 2.90
CA GLN A 25 -3.33 -4.27 1.76
C GLN A 25 -2.56 -3.00 1.38
N ALA A 26 -3.22 -1.83 1.42
CA ALA A 26 -2.59 -0.54 1.24
C ALA A 26 -1.49 -0.29 2.29
N ALA A 27 -1.70 -0.68 3.55
CA ALA A 27 -0.70 -0.51 4.61
C ALA A 27 0.56 -1.35 4.34
N GLU A 28 0.38 -2.58 3.84
CA GLU A 28 1.49 -3.44 3.43
C GLU A 28 2.26 -2.83 2.25
N ILE A 29 1.55 -2.36 1.24
CA ILE A 29 2.13 -1.76 0.04
C ILE A 29 2.88 -0.46 0.38
N LEU A 30 2.30 0.43 1.21
CA LEU A 30 2.98 1.63 1.70
C LEU A 30 4.26 1.28 2.45
N ALA A 31 4.21 0.29 3.34
CA ALA A 31 5.41 -0.15 4.05
C ALA A 31 6.48 -0.69 3.09
N ALA A 32 6.08 -1.43 2.06
CA ALA A 32 6.98 -1.96 1.04
C ALA A 32 7.61 -0.84 0.20
N ILE A 33 6.84 0.16 -0.23
CA ILE A 33 7.35 1.35 -0.92
C ILE A 33 8.42 2.07 -0.08
N LEU A 34 8.11 2.30 1.21
CA LEU A 34 9.01 3.01 2.12
C LEU A 34 10.32 2.23 2.39
N ARG A 35 10.27 0.90 2.41
CA ARG A 35 11.46 0.04 2.54
C ARG A 35 12.27 -0.02 1.25
N ALA A 36 11.59 -0.23 0.12
CA ALA A 36 12.22 -0.32 -1.19
C ALA A 36 12.89 0.99 -1.60
N ARG A 37 12.40 2.13 -1.09
CA ARG A 37 12.81 3.48 -1.51
C ARG A 37 12.77 3.64 -3.03
N SER A 38 11.79 2.98 -3.66
CA SER A 38 11.66 2.84 -5.11
C SER A 38 10.19 2.76 -5.49
N ALA A 39 9.86 3.34 -6.65
CA ALA A 39 8.52 3.25 -7.24
C ALA A 39 8.38 2.03 -8.17
N ARG A 40 9.45 1.27 -8.44
CA ARG A 40 9.41 0.10 -9.33
C ARG A 40 8.61 -1.03 -8.68
N LEU A 41 7.61 -1.55 -9.38
CA LEU A 41 6.71 -2.59 -8.85
C LEU A 41 7.48 -3.85 -8.40
N THR A 42 8.52 -4.26 -9.12
CA THR A 42 9.37 -5.40 -8.76
C THR A 42 10.11 -5.17 -7.44
N GLU A 43 10.65 -3.97 -7.25
CA GLU A 43 11.34 -3.58 -6.00
C GLU A 43 10.36 -3.51 -4.84
N ILE A 44 9.15 -3.02 -5.06
CA ILE A 44 8.10 -3.00 -4.04
C ILE A 44 7.67 -4.43 -3.70
N ALA A 45 7.42 -5.26 -4.72
CA ALA A 45 6.98 -6.64 -4.55
C ALA A 45 8.02 -7.50 -3.79
N SER A 46 9.32 -7.23 -3.98
CA SER A 46 10.39 -7.92 -3.24
C SER A 46 10.38 -7.61 -1.73
N GLN A 47 9.72 -6.52 -1.31
CA GLN A 47 9.58 -6.11 0.09
C GLN A 47 8.26 -6.57 0.76
N ILE A 48 7.39 -7.25 0.01
CA ILE A 48 6.12 -7.80 0.49
C ILE A 48 6.32 -9.28 0.87
N ARG A 49 5.57 -9.77 1.87
CA ARG A 49 5.70 -11.16 2.32
C ARG A 49 5.24 -12.18 1.27
N GLY A 50 5.94 -13.32 1.20
CA GLY A 50 5.64 -14.42 0.29
C GLY A 50 6.58 -14.44 -0.93
N SER A 51 6.23 -15.22 -1.96
CA SER A 51 7.01 -15.26 -3.19
C SER A 51 6.85 -13.96 -3.99
N LEU A 52 7.91 -13.58 -4.72
CA LEU A 52 7.94 -12.39 -5.56
C LEU A 52 6.77 -12.37 -6.56
N ASP A 53 6.52 -13.48 -7.27
CA ASP A 53 5.43 -13.58 -8.25
C ASP A 53 4.05 -13.39 -7.61
N ALA A 54 3.83 -13.98 -6.43
CA ALA A 54 2.57 -13.85 -5.74
C ALA A 54 2.38 -12.41 -5.22
N ALA A 55 3.43 -11.80 -4.68
CA ALA A 55 3.43 -10.41 -4.24
C ALA A 55 3.18 -9.45 -5.40
N TYR A 56 3.86 -9.65 -6.53
CA TYR A 56 3.70 -8.85 -7.74
C TYR A 56 2.27 -8.91 -8.27
N LYS A 57 1.69 -10.12 -8.38
CA LYS A 57 0.29 -10.30 -8.77
C LYS A 57 -0.69 -9.63 -7.79
N ARG A 58 -0.44 -9.69 -6.48
CA ARG A 58 -1.28 -9.00 -5.48
C ARG A 58 -1.20 -7.48 -5.61
N LEU A 59 0.00 -6.94 -5.83
CA LEU A 59 0.21 -5.51 -6.07
C LEU A 59 -0.50 -5.06 -7.34
N GLN A 60 -0.37 -5.82 -8.43
CA GLN A 60 -1.07 -5.56 -9.69
C GLN A 60 -2.59 -5.57 -9.51
N ARG A 61 -3.15 -6.60 -8.85
CA ARG A 61 -4.60 -6.68 -8.58
C ARG A 61 -5.09 -5.52 -7.73
N PHE A 62 -4.32 -5.09 -6.73
CA PHE A 62 -4.68 -3.95 -5.89
C PHE A 62 -4.78 -2.65 -6.70
N LEU A 63 -3.83 -2.41 -7.60
CA LEU A 63 -3.83 -1.26 -8.50
C LEU A 63 -4.92 -1.33 -9.58
N GLN A 64 -5.47 -2.51 -9.84
CA GLN A 64 -6.61 -2.70 -10.76
C GLN A 64 -7.95 -2.53 -10.04
N SER A 65 -8.06 -3.00 -8.79
CA SER A 65 -9.29 -2.93 -8.01
C SER A 65 -9.53 -1.57 -7.37
N THR A 66 -8.49 -0.74 -7.29
CA THR A 66 -8.49 0.52 -6.58
C THR A 66 -7.89 1.58 -7.48
N ASP A 67 -8.46 2.79 -7.50
CA ASP A 67 -7.77 3.96 -8.05
C ASP A 67 -7.08 4.73 -6.92
N PRO A 68 -5.76 4.54 -6.72
CA PRO A 68 -5.05 5.19 -5.62
C PRO A 68 -5.00 6.70 -5.80
N ARG A 69 -5.09 7.22 -7.03
CA ARG A 69 -5.09 8.67 -7.28
C ARG A 69 -6.33 9.30 -6.68
N THR A 70 -7.50 8.74 -6.98
CA THR A 70 -8.78 9.16 -6.39
C THR A 70 -8.74 9.14 -4.87
N ILE A 71 -8.14 8.12 -4.27
CA ILE A 71 -8.02 8.01 -2.82
C ILE A 71 -7.07 9.05 -2.21
N LEU A 72 -5.96 9.35 -2.89
CA LEU A 72 -4.98 10.33 -2.42
C LEU A 72 -5.54 11.75 -2.39
N TRP A 73 -6.54 12.08 -3.22
CA TRP A 73 -7.23 13.37 -3.13
C TRP A 73 -7.85 13.62 -1.75
N ARG A 74 -8.23 12.58 -0.98
CA ARG A 74 -8.71 12.74 0.41
C ARG A 74 -7.68 13.36 1.36
N LEU A 75 -6.41 13.45 0.97
CA LEU A 75 -5.34 14.07 1.75
C LEU A 75 -5.15 15.55 1.45
N LEU A 76 -5.74 16.06 0.37
CA LEU A 76 -5.59 17.43 -0.06
C LEU A 76 -6.93 18.14 0.15
N PRO A 77 -7.02 19.12 1.06
CA PRO A 77 -8.20 19.98 1.12
C PRO A 77 -8.28 20.84 -0.15
N ASP A 78 -9.50 21.24 -0.53
CA ASP A 78 -9.77 22.21 -1.59
C ASP A 78 -9.13 23.59 -1.30
#